data_AF-A0A1V5U2G8-F1
#
_entry.id   AF-A0A1V5U2G8-F1
#
_cell.length_a   1.000
_cell.length_b   1.000
_cell.length_c   1.000
_cell.angle_alpha   90.00
_cell.angle_beta   90.00
_cell.angle_gamma   90.00
#
_symmetry.space_group_name_H-M   'P 1'
#
loop_
_entity.id
_entity.type
_entity.pdbx_description
1 polymer ?
#
loop_
_entity_poly.entity_id
_entity_poly.type
_entity_poly.pdbx_seq_one_letter_code
_entity_poly.pdbx_strand_id
1 'polypeptide(L)'
;MKKLEKYRYWLMLSDYDLETVNVLAAGGRWVYVAYLCQQAVERQLKGMYVFYHNSEAPKTHNINFLFSKLLANEEFPFLGERRDVDARRDECEDFLIDAMFYYMSDYPFSYKNIMNRFVGEQNALELFRRTKNMIAWLRQFQPSPGCAMFEEEAAQG
;
A
#
# COMPACT_ATOMS: atom_id res chain seq x y z
N MET A 1 18.05 1.46 14.92
CA MET A 1 17.01 0.47 14.58
C MET A 1 17.48 -0.35 13.39
N LYS A 2 17.41 -1.67 13.50
CA LYS A 2 17.71 -2.62 12.41
C LYS A 2 16.67 -2.47 11.29
N LYS A 3 17.01 -2.88 10.06
CA LYS A 3 16.11 -2.74 8.89
C LYS A 3 14.75 -3.41 9.10
N LEU A 4 14.71 -4.54 9.80
CA LEU A 4 13.47 -5.24 10.15
C LEU A 4 12.62 -4.47 11.16
N GLU A 5 13.22 -3.88 12.19
CA GLU A 5 12.49 -3.05 13.17
C GLU A 5 11.86 -1.84 12.50
N LYS A 6 12.60 -1.19 11.59
CA LYS A 6 12.06 -0.08 10.82
C LYS A 6 10.93 -0.54 9.89
N TYR A 7 11.08 -1.69 9.23
CA TYR A 7 10.00 -2.30 8.45
C TYR A 7 8.75 -2.55 9.29
N ARG A 8 8.90 -3.12 10.51
CA ARG A 8 7.78 -3.39 11.43
C ARG A 8 6.99 -2.12 11.78
N TYR A 9 7.66 -0.99 11.93
CA TYR A 9 6.97 0.28 12.14
C TYR A 9 6.04 0.62 10.98
N TRP A 10 6.51 0.52 9.74
CA TRP A 10 5.70 0.77 8.54
C TRP A 10 4.59 -0.27 8.34
N LEU A 11 4.88 -1.54 8.66
CA LEU A 11 3.90 -2.61 8.63
C LEU A 11 2.74 -2.32 9.60
N MET A 12 3.05 -1.94 10.84
CA MET A 12 2.06 -1.55 11.84
C MET A 12 1.18 -0.39 11.34
N LEU A 13 1.78 0.64 10.72
CA LEU A 13 1.00 1.75 10.17
C LEU A 13 0.12 1.33 8.99
N SER A 14 0.56 0.36 8.17
CA SER A 14 -0.23 -0.20 7.06
C SER A 14 -1.41 -1.03 7.59
N ASP A 15 -1.18 -1.87 8.60
CA ASP A 15 -2.24 -2.67 9.25
C ASP A 15 -3.26 -1.77 9.95
N TYR A 16 -2.80 -0.72 10.64
CA TYR A 16 -3.68 0.26 11.29
C TYR A 16 -4.61 0.96 10.30
N ASP A 17 -4.11 1.31 9.10
CA ASP A 17 -4.96 1.86 8.04
C ASP A 17 -6.01 0.85 7.58
N LEU A 18 -5.64 -0.42 7.35
CA LEU A 18 -6.57 -1.45 6.93
C LEU A 18 -7.68 -1.71 7.95
N GLU A 19 -7.34 -1.72 9.25
CA GLU A 19 -8.32 -1.80 10.33
C GLU A 19 -9.25 -0.59 10.32
N THR A 20 -8.69 0.61 10.14
CA THR A 20 -9.47 1.84 10.06
C THR A 20 -10.40 1.86 8.84
N VAL A 21 -9.99 1.31 7.70
CA VAL A 21 -10.85 1.16 6.51
C VAL A 21 -12.10 0.34 6.84
N ASN A 22 -11.99 -0.73 7.65
CA ASN A 22 -13.17 -1.51 8.06
C ASN A 22 -14.17 -0.65 8.85
N VAL A 23 -13.68 0.16 9.78
CA VAL A 23 -14.52 1.06 10.60
C VAL A 23 -15.21 2.11 9.72
N LEU A 24 -14.47 2.71 8.78
CA LEU A 24 -15.01 3.71 7.85
C LEU A 24 -16.02 3.11 6.88
N ALA A 25 -15.77 1.89 6.39
CA ALA A 25 -16.71 1.18 5.53
C ALA A 25 -18.02 0.86 6.26
N ALA A 26 -17.95 0.37 7.51
CA ALA A 26 -19.13 0.17 8.33
C ALA A 26 -19.91 1.48 8.60
N GLY A 27 -19.21 2.61 8.66
CA GLY A 27 -19.78 3.94 8.82
C GLY A 27 -20.23 4.64 7.53
N GLY A 28 -20.17 3.97 6.37
CA GLY A 28 -20.56 4.55 5.08
C GLY A 28 -19.67 5.71 4.61
N ARG A 29 -18.40 5.75 5.03
CA ARG A 29 -17.46 6.86 4.79
C ARG A 29 -16.57 6.56 3.57
N TRP A 30 -17.19 6.44 2.40
CA TRP A 30 -16.57 5.88 1.19
C TRP A 30 -15.37 6.66 0.63
N VAL A 31 -15.39 8.00 0.69
CA VAL A 31 -14.22 8.82 0.28
C VAL A 31 -13.01 8.51 1.17
N TYR A 32 -13.22 8.39 2.48
CA TYR A 32 -12.16 8.07 3.43
C TYR A 32 -11.68 6.62 3.30
N VAL A 33 -12.56 5.69 2.92
CA VAL A 33 -12.17 4.33 2.54
C VAL A 33 -11.16 4.38 1.39
N ALA A 34 -11.46 5.12 0.32
CA ALA A 34 -10.56 5.25 -0.82
C ALA A 34 -9.22 5.89 -0.46
N TYR A 35 -9.24 6.95 0.34
CA TYR A 35 -8.02 7.60 0.84
C TYR A 35 -7.13 6.65 1.64
N LEU A 36 -7.67 5.94 2.62
CA LEU A 36 -6.87 5.04 3.45
C LEU A 36 -6.41 3.78 2.71
N CYS A 37 -7.15 3.34 1.68
CA CYS A 37 -6.68 2.27 0.79
C CYS A 37 -5.34 2.65 0.13
N GLN A 38 -5.19 3.89 -0.34
CA GLN A 38 -3.92 4.38 -0.89
C GLN A 38 -2.84 4.46 0.19
N GLN A 39 -3.16 5.01 1.38
CA GLN A 39 -2.20 5.14 2.48
C GLN A 39 -1.65 3.79 2.94
N ALA A 40 -2.51 2.77 3.03
CA ALA A 40 -2.11 1.43 3.45
C ALA A 40 -1.06 0.82 2.49
N VAL A 41 -1.26 0.96 1.17
CA VAL A 41 -0.31 0.49 0.15
C VAL A 41 0.98 1.30 0.19
N GLU A 42 0.88 2.63 0.29
CA GLU A 42 2.06 3.51 0.35
C GLU A 42 2.97 3.15 1.54
N ARG A 43 2.37 2.95 2.72
CA ARG A 43 3.09 2.57 3.94
C ARG A 43 3.71 1.19 3.80
N GLN A 44 3.01 0.22 3.21
CA GLN A 44 3.56 -1.10 2.95
C GLN A 44 4.82 -1.01 2.08
N LEU A 45 4.77 -0.24 0.99
CA LEU A 45 5.89 -0.06 0.07
C LEU A 45 7.05 0.73 0.70
N LYS A 46 6.75 1.73 1.52
CA LYS A 46 7.77 2.46 2.30
C LYS A 46 8.49 1.55 3.28
N GLY A 47 7.76 0.65 3.95
CA GLY A 47 8.36 -0.39 4.77
C GLY A 47 9.30 -1.28 3.98
N MET A 48 8.85 -1.79 2.84
CA MET A 48 9.68 -2.64 1.97
C MET A 48 10.91 -1.88 1.45
N TYR A 49 10.76 -0.60 1.13
CA TYR A 49 11.87 0.25 0.69
C TYR A 49 12.94 0.30 1.77
N VAL A 50 12.53 0.59 3.01
CA VAL A 50 13.43 0.65 4.16
C VAL A 50 14.14 -0.68 4.39
N PHE A 51 13.41 -1.79 4.24
CA PHE A 51 13.98 -3.13 4.37
C PHE A 51 15.06 -3.40 3.31
N TYR A 52 14.75 -3.21 2.03
CA TYR A 52 15.66 -3.56 0.93
C TYR A 52 16.79 -2.57 0.70
N HIS A 53 16.60 -1.29 1.02
CA HIS A 53 17.61 -0.25 0.80
C HIS A 53 18.38 0.09 2.07
N ASN A 54 18.02 -0.51 3.21
CA ASN A 54 18.58 -0.21 4.52
C ASN A 54 18.70 1.32 4.79
N SER A 55 17.70 2.09 4.35
CA SER A 55 17.67 3.55 4.40
C SER A 55 16.29 4.05 4.80
N GLU A 56 16.16 5.33 5.12
CA GLU A 56 14.86 5.91 5.45
C GLU A 56 13.93 5.95 4.24
N ALA A 57 12.64 5.79 4.48
CA ALA A 57 11.65 5.89 3.41
C ALA A 57 11.72 7.28 2.76
N PRO A 58 11.70 7.36 1.42
CA PRO A 58 11.76 8.63 0.71
C PRO A 58 10.51 9.47 1.03
N LYS A 59 10.70 10.79 1.15
CA LYS A 59 9.62 11.76 1.39
C LYS A 59 8.81 12.01 0.10
N THR A 60 8.17 10.97 -0.40
CA THR A 60 7.34 10.97 -1.60
C THR A 60 6.06 10.18 -1.37
N HIS A 61 5.01 10.57 -2.07
CA HIS A 61 3.74 9.85 -2.18
C HIS A 61 3.62 9.11 -3.52
N ASN A 62 4.67 9.16 -4.34
CA ASN A 62 4.70 8.50 -5.64
C ASN A 62 4.93 7.00 -5.45
N ILE A 63 3.86 6.23 -5.48
CA ILE A 63 3.89 4.77 -5.33
C ILE A 63 4.62 4.09 -6.50
N ASN A 64 4.46 4.58 -7.74
CA ASN A 64 5.21 4.08 -8.91
C ASN A 64 6.73 4.22 -8.73
N PHE A 65 7.17 5.31 -8.09
CA PHE A 65 8.57 5.50 -7.73
C PHE A 65 9.03 4.47 -6.70
N LEU A 66 8.24 4.21 -5.65
CA LEU A 66 8.57 3.20 -4.63
C LEU A 66 8.70 1.81 -5.27
N PHE A 67 7.76 1.42 -6.12
CA PHE A 67 7.83 0.16 -6.87
C PHE A 67 9.08 0.06 -7.73
N SER A 68 9.34 1.08 -8.54
CA SER A 68 10.52 1.11 -9.42
C SER A 68 11.81 0.95 -8.62
N LYS A 69 11.89 1.53 -7.42
CA LYS A 69 13.06 1.36 -6.53
C LYS A 69 13.17 -0.04 -5.95
N LEU A 70 12.05 -0.64 -5.54
CA LEU A 70 12.03 -2.03 -5.05
C LEU A 70 12.49 -3.00 -6.13
N LEU A 71 11.94 -2.90 -7.34
CA LEU A 71 12.23 -3.81 -8.45
C LEU A 71 13.65 -3.66 -9.02
N ALA A 72 14.28 -2.49 -8.80
CA ALA A 72 15.66 -2.23 -9.19
C ALA A 72 16.69 -2.69 -8.14
N ASN A 73 16.24 -3.11 -6.95
CA ASN A 73 17.12 -3.55 -5.88
C ASN A 73 17.50 -5.03 -6.09
N GLU A 74 18.80 -5.34 -6.03
CA GLU A 74 19.33 -6.68 -6.26
C GLU A 74 18.91 -7.70 -5.19
N GLU A 75 18.65 -7.25 -3.96
CA GLU A 75 18.17 -8.10 -2.87
C GLU A 75 16.67 -8.42 -2.98
N PHE A 76 15.93 -7.74 -3.86
CA PHE A 76 14.50 -7.98 -4.01
C PHE A 76 14.23 -9.37 -4.65
N PRO A 77 13.59 -10.30 -3.92
CA PRO A 77 13.42 -11.67 -4.38
C PRO A 77 12.43 -11.68 -5.53
N PHE A 78 12.92 -12.08 -6.70
CA PHE A 78 12.09 -12.20 -7.88
C PHE A 78 11.28 -13.52 -7.81
N LEU A 79 10.01 -13.44 -7.40
CA LEU A 79 9.08 -14.58 -7.32
C LEU A 79 8.09 -14.54 -8.51
N GLY A 80 8.51 -14.99 -9.70
CA GLY A 80 7.61 -15.11 -10.85
C GLY A 80 8.32 -14.95 -12.20
N GLU A 81 7.57 -14.81 -13.30
CA GLU A 81 8.12 -14.28 -14.55
C GLU A 81 8.07 -12.75 -14.56
N ARG A 82 8.99 -12.07 -15.28
CA ARG A 82 9.05 -10.58 -15.27
C ARG A 82 7.72 -9.96 -15.69
N ARG A 83 7.04 -10.63 -16.62
CA ARG A 83 5.69 -10.30 -17.05
C ARG A 83 4.66 -10.27 -15.92
N ASP A 84 4.71 -11.21 -14.97
CA ASP A 84 3.72 -11.28 -13.89
C ASP A 84 3.90 -10.12 -12.91
N VAL A 85 5.14 -9.76 -12.62
CA VAL A 85 5.46 -8.61 -11.76
C VAL A 85 5.09 -7.29 -12.43
N ASP A 86 5.33 -7.17 -13.74
CA ASP A 86 4.93 -6.00 -14.52
C ASP A 86 3.40 -5.88 -14.56
N ALA A 87 2.66 -6.98 -14.78
CA ALA A 87 1.19 -6.96 -14.75
C ALA A 87 0.63 -6.55 -13.37
N ARG A 88 1.25 -7.02 -12.27
CA ARG A 88 0.89 -6.62 -10.91
C ARG A 88 1.18 -5.15 -10.64
N ARG A 89 2.26 -4.62 -11.21
CA ARG A 89 2.57 -3.20 -11.14
C ARG A 89 1.51 -2.39 -11.87
N ASP A 90 1.10 -2.80 -13.07
CA ASP A 90 0.06 -2.14 -13.85
C ASP A 90 -1.30 -2.17 -13.09
N GLU A 91 -1.65 -3.32 -12.50
CA GLU A 91 -2.84 -3.42 -11.62
C GLU A 91 -2.78 -2.44 -10.44
N CYS A 92 -1.58 -2.19 -9.90
CA CYS A 92 -1.36 -1.20 -8.85
C CYS A 92 -1.51 0.22 -9.39
N GLU A 93 -0.98 0.52 -10.57
CA GLU A 93 -1.10 1.84 -11.19
C GLU A 93 -2.56 2.18 -11.49
N ASP A 94 -3.31 1.24 -12.07
CA ASP A 94 -4.76 1.38 -12.27
C ASP A 94 -5.49 1.63 -10.94
N PHE A 95 -5.11 0.90 -9.89
CA PHE A 95 -5.64 1.10 -8.53
C PHE A 95 -5.39 2.53 -8.02
N LEU A 96 -4.21 3.09 -8.26
CA LEU A 96 -3.88 4.45 -7.82
C LEU A 96 -4.65 5.50 -8.58
N ILE A 97 -4.85 5.31 -9.87
CA ILE A 97 -5.67 6.18 -10.70
C ILE A 97 -7.10 6.20 -10.13
N ASP A 98 -7.67 5.03 -9.82
CA ASP A 98 -8.99 4.92 -9.20
C ASP A 98 -9.04 5.64 -7.83
N ALA A 99 -8.08 5.34 -6.94
CA ALA A 99 -8.02 5.96 -5.62
C ALA A 99 -7.84 7.49 -5.67
N MET A 100 -6.99 7.99 -6.58
CA MET A 100 -6.77 9.41 -6.79
C MET A 100 -7.99 10.10 -7.38
N PHE A 101 -8.68 9.47 -8.34
CA PHE A 101 -9.93 9.98 -8.89
C PHE A 101 -10.98 10.20 -7.79
N TYR A 102 -11.06 9.25 -6.87
CA TYR A 102 -11.98 9.28 -5.72
C TYR A 102 -11.57 10.23 -4.60
N TYR A 103 -10.28 10.46 -4.40
CA TYR A 103 -9.77 11.43 -3.42
C TYR A 103 -9.86 12.88 -3.95
N MET A 104 -9.52 13.10 -5.22
CA MET A 104 -9.53 14.43 -5.84
C MET A 104 -10.91 14.92 -6.22
N SER A 105 -11.94 14.08 -6.11
CA SER A 105 -13.32 14.48 -6.34
C SER A 105 -13.82 15.51 -5.31
N ASP A 106 -13.15 15.66 -4.17
CA ASP A 106 -13.38 16.76 -3.22
C ASP A 106 -12.83 18.13 -3.72
N TYR A 107 -12.01 18.16 -4.78
CA TYR A 107 -11.53 19.40 -5.38
C TYR A 107 -12.55 19.96 -6.39
N PRO A 108 -13.09 21.18 -6.19
CA PRO A 108 -14.17 21.69 -7.01
C PRO A 108 -13.65 22.20 -8.36
N PHE A 109 -13.51 21.32 -9.35
CA PHE A 109 -13.30 21.75 -10.73
C PHE A 109 -14.58 22.38 -11.33
N SER A 110 -15.77 21.99 -10.84
CA SER A 110 -17.06 22.62 -11.20
C SER A 110 -18.19 22.18 -10.26
N TYR A 111 -18.78 23.10 -9.49
CA TYR A 111 -19.87 22.84 -8.52
C TYR A 111 -21.15 22.25 -9.13
N LYS A 112 -21.27 22.19 -10.47
CA LYS A 112 -22.50 21.77 -11.15
C LYS A 112 -22.81 20.27 -11.08
N ASN A 113 -21.83 19.41 -10.80
CA ASN A 113 -22.00 17.94 -10.76
C ASN A 113 -21.48 17.34 -9.45
N ILE A 114 -21.92 17.87 -8.31
CA ILE A 114 -21.41 17.43 -7.00
C ILE A 114 -21.67 15.94 -6.72
N MET A 115 -22.75 15.38 -7.28
CA MET A 115 -23.13 13.98 -7.05
C MET A 115 -22.24 12.97 -7.79
N ASN A 116 -21.65 13.35 -8.94
CA ASN A 116 -20.69 12.49 -9.67
C ASN A 116 -19.31 12.45 -9.01
N ARG A 117 -19.12 13.13 -7.87
CA ARG A 117 -17.87 13.20 -7.13
C ARG A 117 -17.78 12.14 -6.05
N PHE A 118 -18.90 11.60 -5.58
CA PHE A 118 -18.87 10.70 -4.44
C PHE A 118 -18.51 9.29 -4.88
N VAL A 119 -17.56 8.70 -4.15
CA VAL A 119 -17.28 7.27 -4.25
C VAL A 119 -18.52 6.53 -3.78
N GLY A 120 -19.11 5.72 -4.67
CA GLY A 120 -20.18 4.81 -4.30
C GLY A 120 -19.64 3.67 -3.45
N GLU A 121 -20.50 3.10 -2.60
CA GLU A 121 -20.19 1.94 -1.76
C GLU A 121 -19.53 0.80 -2.56
N GLN A 122 -20.12 0.41 -3.69
CA GLN A 122 -19.62 -0.68 -4.52
C GLN A 122 -18.18 -0.45 -4.97
N ASN A 123 -17.87 0.76 -5.44
CA ASN A 123 -16.52 1.13 -5.89
C ASN A 123 -15.53 1.18 -4.72
N ALA A 124 -15.94 1.74 -3.57
CA ALA A 124 -15.09 1.81 -2.38
C ALA A 124 -14.77 0.42 -1.81
N LEU A 125 -15.74 -0.49 -1.77
CA LEU A 125 -15.55 -1.85 -1.30
C LEU A 125 -14.71 -2.69 -2.27
N GLU A 126 -14.90 -2.50 -3.58
CA GLU A 126 -14.04 -3.14 -4.58
C GLU A 126 -12.60 -2.62 -4.49
N LEU A 127 -12.42 -1.32 -4.32
CA LEU A 127 -11.11 -0.72 -4.08
C LEU A 127 -10.45 -1.32 -2.84
N PHE A 128 -11.18 -1.44 -1.72
CA PHE A 128 -10.68 -2.05 -0.50
C PHE A 128 -10.31 -3.54 -0.68
N ARG A 129 -11.11 -4.29 -1.45
CA ARG A 129 -10.80 -5.68 -1.80
C ARG A 129 -9.48 -5.77 -2.57
N ARG A 130 -9.29 -4.92 -3.59
CA ARG A 130 -8.05 -4.83 -4.37
C ARG A 130 -6.85 -4.44 -3.50
N THR A 131 -7.02 -3.50 -2.56
CA THR A 131 -6.00 -3.11 -1.58
C THR A 131 -5.49 -4.29 -0.76
N LYS A 132 -6.41 -5.10 -0.21
CA LYS A 132 -6.04 -6.28 0.58
C LYS A 132 -5.24 -7.29 -0.25
N ASN A 133 -5.65 -7.53 -1.49
CA ASN A 133 -4.93 -8.44 -2.40
C ASN A 133 -3.53 -7.92 -2.73
N MET A 134 -3.40 -6.63 -3.03
CA MET A 134 -2.12 -5.99 -3.32
C MET A 134 -1.17 -6.09 -2.13
N ILE A 135 -1.62 -5.74 -0.92
CA ILE A 135 -0.80 -5.82 0.29
C ILE A 135 -0.42 -7.26 0.60
N ALA A 136 -1.35 -8.21 0.46
CA ALA A 136 -1.05 -9.63 0.65
C ALA A 136 0.03 -10.12 -0.33
N TRP A 137 -0.06 -9.72 -1.60
CA TRP A 137 0.97 -10.01 -2.60
C TRP A 137 2.32 -9.38 -2.26
N LEU A 138 2.35 -8.09 -1.91
CA LEU A 138 3.57 -7.38 -1.50
C LEU A 138 4.27 -8.03 -0.31
N ARG A 139 3.50 -8.52 0.66
CA ARG A 139 4.02 -9.19 1.87
C ARG A 139 4.67 -10.54 1.59
N GLN A 140 4.43 -11.16 0.43
CA GLN A 140 5.14 -12.39 0.03
C GLN A 140 6.64 -12.15 -0.20
N PHE A 141 6.99 -10.90 -0.56
CA PHE A 141 8.37 -10.44 -0.71
C PHE A 141 8.90 -9.82 0.57
N GLN A 142 8.33 -10.15 1.72
CA GLN A 142 8.87 -9.70 3.00
C GLN A 142 9.03 -10.91 3.89
N PRO A 143 9.99 -10.83 4.82
CA PRO A 143 9.99 -11.78 5.91
C PRO A 143 8.55 -11.79 6.55
N SER A 144 8.00 -12.96 6.89
CA SER A 144 6.75 -13.10 7.66
C SER A 144 7.00 -13.11 9.17
N PRO A 145 6.20 -12.45 10.03
CA PRO A 145 6.39 -12.35 11.49
C PRO A 145 6.76 -13.62 12.28
N GLY A 146 6.58 -14.83 11.71
CA GLY A 146 7.00 -16.12 12.29
C GLY A 146 8.10 -16.88 11.52
N CYS A 147 8.90 -16.23 10.68
CA CYS A 147 10.05 -16.86 10.00
C CYS A 147 11.30 -16.84 10.89
N ALA A 148 12.21 -17.83 10.80
CA ALA A 148 13.42 -17.93 11.64
C ALA A 148 14.27 -16.64 11.67
N MET A 149 14.34 -15.92 10.54
CA MET A 149 14.97 -14.59 10.48
C MET A 149 14.33 -13.53 11.38
N PHE A 150 13.03 -13.64 11.70
CA PHE A 150 12.34 -12.76 12.68
C PHE A 150 12.73 -13.05 14.10
N GLU A 151 12.91 -14.32 14.43
CA GLU A 151 13.18 -14.78 15.77
C GLU A 151 14.65 -14.55 16.12
N GLU A 152 15.56 -14.79 15.16
CA GLU A 152 17.00 -14.53 15.34
C GLU A 152 17.32 -13.03 15.50
N GLU A 153 16.67 -12.14 14.74
CA GLU A 153 16.91 -10.70 14.88
C GLU A 153 16.28 -10.10 16.15
N ALA A 154 15.15 -10.66 16.60
CA ALA A 154 14.47 -10.26 17.84
C ALA A 154 15.20 -10.76 19.10
N ALA A 155 15.92 -11.89 19.03
CA ALA A 155 16.71 -12.42 20.14
C ALA A 155 18.06 -11.70 20.34
N GLN A 156 18.49 -10.85 19.38
CA GLN A 156 19.75 -10.12 19.40
C GLN A 156 19.57 -8.62 19.70
N GLY A 157 18.52 -8.23 20.41
CA GLY A 157 18.23 -6.87 20.89
C GLY A 157 17.80 -6.90 22.33
#